data_AF-B7FL94-F1
#
_entry.id   AF-B7FL94-F1
#
_cell.length_a   1.000
_cell.length_b   1.000
_cell.length_c   1.000
_cell.angle_alpha   90.00
_cell.angle_beta   90.00
_cell.angle_gamma   90.00
#
_symmetry.space_group_name_H-M   'P 1'
#
loop_
_entity.id
_entity.type
_entity.pdbx_description
1 polymer ?
#
loop_
_entity_poly.entity_id
_entity_poly.type
_entity_poly.pdbx_seq_one_letter_code
_entity_poly.pdbx_strand_id
1 'polypeptide(L)'
;MESLHKFKFCVMAICLVFQSGYGFYLPGSYPHNYAIGDELSVKVNSITSIDTEMPFSYYSLPFCKPQGGVKDRAENLGELLMGDRIENSPYRFKMFTNESEVFLCQVDKLSDDQFKILKKRIDEMYQVNLILDNLPAIRFTKKDEYFLRWTGYPVGIKIQDVYYLFNHLRFNVLVHKYEETNVARVMGTLFIELFFIMSSIWMGRVYYVFGFLFIVLILLVVVCAEVSLVLTYMHLCVEDWRWWWKSFFASGSVALYIFLYSINYLVFDLKNLSGPVSATLYLGYSLFMVLAIMLVTGSVGFLSSFWFVYYLFSSVKLD
;
A
#
# COMPACT_ATOMS: atom_id res chain seq x y z
N MET A 1 26.73 -22.03 -29.42
CA MET A 1 25.64 -21.09 -29.77
C MET A 1 24.24 -21.68 -29.51
N GLU A 2 23.96 -22.95 -29.85
CA GLU A 2 22.64 -23.56 -29.66
C GLU A 2 22.16 -23.69 -28.20
N SER A 3 23.08 -23.93 -27.25
CA SER A 3 22.74 -24.02 -25.81
C SER A 3 22.19 -22.71 -25.24
N LEU A 4 22.69 -21.57 -25.74
CA LEU A 4 22.24 -20.23 -25.31
C LEU A 4 20.82 -19.91 -25.82
N HIS A 5 20.46 -20.42 -27.00
CA HIS A 5 19.12 -20.26 -27.57
C HIS A 5 18.07 -21.11 -26.84
N LYS A 6 18.41 -22.36 -26.48
CA LYS A 6 17.53 -23.22 -25.67
C LYS A 6 17.32 -22.67 -24.26
N PHE A 7 18.38 -22.11 -23.64
CA PHE A 7 18.27 -21.45 -22.34
C PHE A 7 17.38 -20.20 -22.40
N LYS A 8 17.57 -19.33 -23.40
CA LYS A 8 16.69 -18.17 -23.62
C LYS A 8 15.23 -18.56 -23.86
N PHE A 9 14.98 -19.65 -24.59
CA PHE A 9 13.63 -20.15 -24.85
C PHE A 9 12.97 -20.74 -23.60
N CYS A 10 13.70 -21.51 -22.78
CA CYS A 10 13.20 -22.01 -21.49
C CYS A 10 12.88 -20.86 -20.52
N VAL A 11 13.74 -19.83 -20.44
CA VAL A 11 13.49 -18.66 -19.60
C VAL A 11 12.27 -17.87 -20.10
N MET A 12 12.12 -17.66 -21.42
CA MET A 12 10.92 -17.03 -21.98
C MET A 12 9.64 -17.84 -21.71
N ALA A 13 9.71 -19.17 -21.83
CA ALA A 13 8.57 -20.06 -21.57
C ALA A 13 8.15 -20.05 -20.09
N ILE A 14 9.12 -20.00 -19.16
CA ILE A 14 8.86 -19.87 -17.72
C ILE A 14 8.24 -18.49 -17.41
N CYS A 15 8.76 -17.40 -17.99
CA CYS A 15 8.17 -16.06 -17.82
C CYS A 15 6.74 -15.95 -18.37
N LEU A 16 6.40 -16.67 -19.45
CA LEU A 16 5.05 -16.69 -20.02
C LEU A 16 4.04 -17.46 -19.14
N VAL A 17 4.49 -18.47 -18.38
CA VAL A 17 3.63 -19.22 -17.44
C VAL A 17 3.30 -18.42 -16.18
N PHE A 18 4.16 -17.47 -15.78
CA PHE A 18 3.95 -16.60 -14.61
C PHE A 18 3.10 -15.35 -14.89
N GLN A 19 2.65 -15.10 -16.13
CA GLN A 19 1.83 -13.92 -16.48
C GLN A 19 0.33 -14.05 -16.11
N SER A 20 -0.11 -15.16 -15.54
CA SER A 20 -1.53 -15.38 -15.16
C SER A 20 -1.83 -15.06 -13.68
N GLY A 21 -1.11 -14.11 -13.09
CA GLY A 21 -1.54 -13.47 -11.86
C GLY A 21 -2.34 -12.22 -12.18
N TYR A 22 -3.68 -12.32 -12.24
CA TYR A 22 -4.51 -11.13 -12.14
C TYR A 22 -4.33 -10.58 -10.72
N GLY A 23 -3.42 -9.62 -10.55
CA GLY A 23 -3.33 -8.82 -9.35
C GLY A 23 -4.61 -8.00 -9.26
N PHE A 24 -5.58 -8.49 -8.48
CA PHE A 24 -6.72 -7.69 -8.10
C PHE A 24 -6.23 -6.60 -7.15
N TYR A 25 -6.09 -5.39 -7.68
CA TYR A 25 -5.67 -4.22 -6.92
C TYR A 25 -6.88 -3.66 -6.18
N LEU A 26 -6.80 -3.58 -4.85
CA LEU A 26 -7.74 -2.79 -4.07
C LEU A 26 -7.45 -1.31 -4.33
N PRO A 27 -8.39 -0.57 -4.93
CA PRO A 27 -8.23 0.87 -5.04
C PRO A 27 -8.18 1.47 -3.61
N GLY A 28 -7.21 2.35 -3.38
CA GLY A 28 -7.09 3.13 -2.14
C GLY A 28 -6.19 2.59 -1.02
N SER A 29 -5.51 1.44 -1.19
CA SER A 29 -4.60 0.88 -0.17
C SER A 29 -3.11 1.20 -0.36
N TYR A 30 -2.69 1.56 -1.57
CA TYR A 30 -1.31 1.92 -1.89
C TYR A 30 -1.20 3.41 -2.19
N PRO A 31 -0.13 4.10 -1.73
CA PRO A 31 0.08 5.52 -2.03
C PRO A 31 0.12 5.75 -3.54
N HIS A 32 -0.66 6.72 -4.02
CA HIS A 32 -0.65 7.09 -5.43
C HIS A 32 0.54 8.01 -5.73
N ASN A 33 1.40 7.60 -6.66
CA ASN A 33 2.50 8.44 -7.11
C ASN A 33 1.98 9.45 -8.13
N TYR A 34 2.21 10.73 -7.90
CA TYR A 34 1.85 11.81 -8.82
C TYR A 34 3.09 12.51 -9.35
N ALA A 35 3.12 12.75 -10.65
CA ALA A 35 4.11 13.61 -11.28
C ALA A 35 3.75 15.10 -11.07
N ILE A 36 4.74 15.97 -11.25
CA ILE A 36 4.53 17.42 -11.18
C ILE A 36 3.56 17.83 -12.30
N GLY A 37 2.49 18.53 -11.96
CA GLY A 37 1.45 18.98 -12.90
C GLY A 37 0.25 18.03 -13.06
N ASP A 38 0.29 16.83 -12.48
CA ASP A 38 -0.86 15.91 -12.51
C ASP A 38 -2.09 16.52 -11.82
N GLU A 39 -3.28 16.22 -12.33
CA GLU A 39 -4.54 16.72 -11.79
C GLU A 39 -4.98 15.91 -10.57
N LEU A 40 -5.13 16.59 -9.44
CA LEU A 40 -5.59 16.04 -8.17
C LEU A 40 -7.08 16.38 -7.99
N SER A 41 -7.93 15.36 -7.94
CA SER A 41 -9.37 15.52 -7.73
C SER A 41 -9.72 15.44 -6.25
N VAL A 42 -10.31 16.50 -5.71
CA VAL A 42 -10.87 16.49 -4.35
C VAL A 42 -12.24 15.84 -4.36
N LYS A 43 -12.56 15.12 -3.29
CA LYS A 43 -13.87 14.53 -3.06
C LYS A 43 -14.50 15.12 -1.82
N VAL A 44 -15.81 15.01 -1.74
CA VAL A 44 -16.63 15.42 -0.59
C VAL A 44 -17.26 14.17 0.01
N ASN A 45 -17.30 14.11 1.33
CA ASN A 45 -18.10 13.11 2.05
C ASN A 45 -19.36 13.78 2.60
N SER A 46 -20.25 12.98 3.19
CA SER A 46 -21.41 13.47 3.93
C SER A 46 -21.01 14.53 4.98
N ILE A 47 -21.86 15.54 5.12
CA ILE A 47 -21.72 16.55 6.16
C ILE A 47 -22.13 15.94 7.50
N THR A 48 -21.33 16.20 8.53
CA THR A 48 -21.52 15.69 9.89
C THR A 48 -21.65 16.84 10.87
N SER A 49 -22.41 16.66 11.95
CA SER A 49 -22.56 17.67 13.01
C SER A 49 -21.77 17.24 14.24
N ILE A 50 -21.39 18.22 15.06
CA ILE A 50 -20.88 17.98 16.41
C ILE A 50 -22.03 17.73 17.40
N ASP A 51 -23.18 18.37 17.17
CA ASP A 51 -24.32 18.32 18.09
C ASP A 51 -25.31 17.20 17.76
N THR A 52 -25.41 16.82 16.49
CA THR A 52 -26.39 15.84 16.02
C THR A 52 -25.71 14.64 15.36
N GLU A 53 -26.30 13.45 15.55
CA GLU A 53 -25.76 12.18 15.03
C GLU A 53 -26.12 11.91 13.57
N MET A 54 -26.94 12.76 12.93
CA MET A 54 -27.48 12.51 11.60
C MET A 54 -26.61 13.13 10.50
N PRO A 55 -25.97 12.31 9.62
CA PRO A 55 -25.26 12.82 8.46
C PRO A 55 -26.21 13.20 7.33
N PHE A 56 -25.84 14.21 6.54
CA PHE A 56 -26.55 14.59 5.32
C PHE A 56 -25.59 14.58 4.12
N SER A 57 -26.11 14.39 2.90
CA SER A 57 -25.28 14.51 1.68
C SER A 57 -24.77 15.94 1.53
N TYR A 58 -23.54 16.10 1.01
CA TYR A 58 -22.94 17.40 0.73
C TYR A 58 -23.82 18.26 -0.19
N TYR A 59 -24.36 17.67 -1.25
CA TYR A 59 -25.22 18.37 -2.22
C TYR A 59 -26.68 18.55 -1.75
N SER A 60 -27.00 18.22 -0.50
CA SER A 60 -28.26 18.64 0.13
C SER A 60 -28.30 20.15 0.39
N LEU A 61 -27.12 20.78 0.51
CA LEU A 61 -26.95 22.22 0.57
C LEU A 61 -26.75 22.78 -0.85
N PRO A 62 -27.09 24.06 -1.09
CA PRO A 62 -26.99 24.71 -2.40
C PRO A 62 -25.53 25.05 -2.75
N PHE A 63 -24.64 24.06 -2.68
CA PHE A 63 -23.26 24.15 -3.16
C PHE A 63 -23.18 23.90 -4.66
N CYS A 64 -22.03 24.24 -5.22
CA CYS A 64 -21.80 24.09 -6.65
C CYS A 64 -21.61 22.65 -7.05
N LYS A 65 -22.39 22.24 -8.05
CA LYS A 65 -22.31 20.90 -8.64
C LYS A 65 -21.25 20.89 -9.76
N PRO A 66 -20.49 19.79 -9.92
CA PRO A 66 -19.55 19.64 -11.02
C PRO A 66 -20.29 19.54 -12.36
N GLN A 67 -19.67 20.04 -13.43
CA GLN A 67 -20.28 20.11 -14.79
C GLN A 67 -20.75 18.74 -15.33
N GLY A 68 -20.08 17.65 -14.93
CA GLY A 68 -20.41 16.27 -15.35
C GLY A 68 -21.44 15.56 -14.48
N GLY A 69 -22.13 16.27 -13.60
CA GLY A 69 -23.06 15.72 -12.63
C GLY A 69 -22.38 15.12 -11.39
N VAL A 70 -23.18 14.96 -10.34
CA VAL A 70 -22.75 14.31 -9.09
C VAL A 70 -22.65 12.81 -9.33
N LYS A 71 -21.50 12.23 -9.03
CA LYS A 71 -21.20 10.81 -9.17
C LYS A 71 -20.61 10.31 -7.86
N ASP A 72 -21.18 9.23 -7.36
CA ASP A 72 -20.64 8.51 -6.21
C ASP A 72 -19.31 7.84 -6.59
N ARG A 73 -18.31 7.97 -5.72
CA ARG A 73 -16.91 7.57 -5.91
C ARG A 73 -16.36 6.95 -4.62
N ALA A 74 -16.87 5.78 -4.24
CA ALA A 74 -16.21 4.95 -3.23
C ALA A 74 -14.90 4.39 -3.80
N GLU A 75 -13.78 4.50 -3.09
CA GLU A 75 -12.50 3.90 -3.53
C GLU A 75 -12.38 2.47 -3.03
N ASN A 76 -12.81 2.21 -1.80
CA ASN A 76 -12.69 0.90 -1.18
C ASN A 76 -14.05 0.34 -0.71
N LEU A 77 -14.08 -0.98 -0.51
CA LEU A 77 -15.28 -1.69 -0.06
C LEU A 77 -15.67 -1.30 1.38
N GLY A 78 -14.69 -0.92 2.21
CA GLY A 78 -14.92 -0.46 3.59
C GLY A 78 -15.76 0.82 3.66
N GLU A 79 -15.44 1.82 2.84
CA GLU A 79 -16.17 3.08 2.69
C GLU A 79 -17.61 2.84 2.22
N LEU A 80 -17.79 1.91 1.27
CA LEU A 80 -19.12 1.54 0.80
C LEU A 80 -19.95 0.88 1.91
N LEU A 81 -19.34 -0.03 2.70
CA LEU A 81 -20.01 -0.73 3.80
C LEU A 81 -20.27 0.15 5.01
N MET A 82 -19.42 1.15 5.26
CA MET A 82 -19.64 2.18 6.29
C MET A 82 -20.82 3.11 5.95
N GLY A 83 -21.36 3.02 4.73
CA GLY A 83 -22.47 3.88 4.28
C GLY A 83 -22.02 5.30 3.97
N ASP A 84 -20.71 5.51 3.80
CA ASP A 84 -20.15 6.80 3.44
C ASP A 84 -20.50 7.12 1.99
N ARG A 85 -21.04 8.31 1.78
CA ARG A 85 -21.48 8.77 0.47
C ARG A 85 -20.46 9.75 -0.08
N ILE A 86 -19.35 9.19 -0.56
CA ILE A 86 -18.27 9.96 -1.16
C ILE A 86 -18.67 10.37 -2.58
N GLU A 87 -18.77 11.67 -2.80
CA GLU A 87 -19.19 12.25 -4.07
C GLU A 87 -18.03 13.07 -4.68
N ASN A 88 -17.99 13.17 -6.01
CA ASN A 88 -17.02 14.02 -6.70
C ASN A 88 -17.27 15.50 -6.38
N SER A 89 -16.20 16.28 -6.21
CA SER A 89 -16.29 17.73 -6.04
C SER A 89 -15.80 18.49 -7.28
N PRO A 90 -16.17 19.78 -7.43
CA PRO A 90 -15.64 20.63 -8.50
C PRO A 90 -14.19 21.11 -8.25
N TYR A 91 -13.62 20.90 -7.05
CA TYR A 91 -12.26 21.33 -6.73
C TYR A 91 -11.23 20.41 -7.41
N ARG A 92 -10.39 21.02 -8.25
CA ARG A 92 -9.29 20.38 -8.96
C ARG A 92 -8.02 21.16 -8.68
N PHE A 93 -6.97 20.46 -8.26
CA PHE A 93 -5.67 21.05 -8.04
C PHE A 93 -4.65 20.43 -8.99
N LYS A 94 -3.54 21.12 -9.23
CA LYS A 94 -2.39 20.52 -9.91
C LYS A 94 -1.29 20.22 -8.92
N MET A 95 -0.68 19.05 -9.09
CA MET A 95 0.40 18.60 -8.22
C MET A 95 1.56 19.60 -8.27
N PHE A 96 2.00 20.04 -7.08
CA PHE A 96 3.12 20.96 -6.88
C PHE A 96 3.00 22.31 -7.63
N THR A 97 1.78 22.76 -7.92
CA THR A 97 1.53 24.04 -8.59
C THR A 97 0.64 24.94 -7.73
N ASN A 98 1.10 26.15 -7.42
CA ASN A 98 0.32 27.13 -6.67
C ASN A 98 -0.65 27.85 -7.60
N GLU A 99 -1.95 27.66 -7.37
CA GLU A 99 -3.03 28.38 -8.06
C GLU A 99 -3.78 29.25 -7.02
N SER A 100 -4.10 30.50 -7.39
CA SER A 100 -4.79 31.46 -6.52
C SER A 100 -6.01 32.04 -7.23
N GLU A 101 -7.03 32.42 -6.45
CA GLU A 101 -8.24 33.11 -6.94
C GLU A 101 -9.02 32.33 -8.02
N VAL A 102 -9.04 31.00 -7.91
CA VAL A 102 -9.80 30.15 -8.81
C VAL A 102 -11.29 30.31 -8.54
N PHE A 103 -12.01 30.91 -9.50
CA PHE A 103 -13.45 30.99 -9.46
C PHE A 103 -14.08 29.66 -9.89
N LEU A 104 -14.77 28.99 -8.97
CA LEU A 104 -15.42 27.71 -9.27
C LEU A 104 -16.75 27.88 -10.01
N CYS A 105 -17.62 28.76 -9.50
CA CYS A 105 -19.04 28.75 -9.84
C CYS A 105 -19.79 29.92 -9.20
N GLN A 106 -20.92 30.26 -9.80
CA GLN A 106 -21.95 31.09 -9.19
C GLN A 106 -23.19 30.24 -8.97
N VAL A 107 -23.79 30.34 -7.79
CA VAL A 107 -25.09 29.73 -7.50
C VAL A 107 -26.18 30.79 -7.69
N ASP A 108 -27.34 30.36 -8.16
CA ASP A 108 -28.52 31.21 -8.27
C ASP A 108 -28.95 31.79 -6.91
N LYS A 109 -29.81 32.81 -6.96
CA LYS A 109 -30.36 33.45 -5.76
C LYS A 109 -31.03 32.40 -4.86
N LEU A 110 -30.65 32.37 -3.59
CA LEU A 110 -31.20 31.42 -2.62
C LEU A 110 -32.71 31.62 -2.46
N SER A 111 -33.44 30.50 -2.48
CA SER A 111 -34.84 30.45 -2.08
C SER A 111 -34.98 30.53 -0.55
N ASP A 112 -36.11 31.02 -0.05
CA ASP A 112 -36.41 31.12 1.37
C ASP A 112 -36.30 29.76 2.09
N ASP A 113 -36.66 28.68 1.42
CA ASP A 113 -36.57 27.33 2.01
C ASP A 113 -35.12 26.84 2.08
N GLN A 114 -34.31 27.14 1.08
CA GLN A 114 -32.86 26.85 1.12
C GLN A 114 -32.17 27.67 2.22
N PHE A 115 -32.60 28.92 2.40
CA PHE A 115 -32.10 29.76 3.48
C PHE A 115 -32.44 29.20 4.86
N LYS A 116 -33.68 28.74 5.08
CA LYS A 116 -34.08 28.07 6.33
C LYS A 116 -33.25 26.82 6.60
N ILE A 117 -33.00 25.99 5.58
CA ILE A 117 -32.17 24.78 5.71
C ILE A 117 -30.74 25.17 6.10
N LEU A 118 -30.11 26.12 5.39
CA LEU A 118 -28.76 26.57 5.72
C LEU A 118 -28.66 27.14 7.14
N LYS A 119 -29.62 27.99 7.53
CA LYS A 119 -29.69 28.55 8.88
C LYS A 119 -29.71 27.43 9.92
N LYS A 120 -30.59 26.44 9.73
CA LYS A 120 -30.69 25.27 10.60
C LYS A 120 -29.38 24.48 10.66
N ARG A 121 -28.70 24.25 9.53
CA ARG A 121 -27.42 23.53 9.51
C ARG A 121 -26.28 24.29 10.17
N ILE A 122 -26.28 25.62 10.11
CA ILE A 122 -25.31 26.46 10.81
C ILE A 122 -25.58 26.41 12.32
N ASP A 123 -26.85 26.50 12.74
CA ASP A 123 -27.24 26.40 14.14
C ASP A 123 -26.91 25.01 14.74
N GLU A 124 -27.05 23.94 13.95
CA GLU A 124 -26.68 22.56 14.31
C GLU A 124 -25.18 22.25 14.10
N MET A 125 -24.31 23.25 13.93
CA MET A 125 -22.85 23.08 13.82
C MET A 125 -22.37 22.03 12.79
N TYR A 126 -23.02 21.94 11.63
CA TYR A 126 -22.61 21.04 10.56
C TYR A 126 -21.25 21.41 9.96
N GLN A 127 -20.46 20.39 9.64
CA GLN A 127 -19.15 20.47 9.04
C GLN A 127 -19.10 19.69 7.73
N VAL A 128 -18.37 20.25 6.78
CA VAL A 128 -18.07 19.68 5.47
C VAL A 128 -16.77 18.89 5.56
N ASN A 129 -16.86 17.61 5.21
CA ASN A 129 -15.71 16.71 5.15
C ASN A 129 -15.21 16.62 3.70
N LEU A 130 -13.96 17.03 3.49
CA LEU A 130 -13.28 16.91 2.19
C LEU A 130 -12.24 15.81 2.28
N ILE A 131 -12.01 15.12 1.17
CA ILE A 131 -11.06 14.02 1.05
C ILE A 131 -10.18 14.28 -0.17
N LEU A 132 -8.88 14.12 -0.01
CA LEU A 132 -7.89 14.20 -1.10
C LEU A 132 -6.96 12.99 -0.97
N ASP A 133 -6.88 12.15 -2.01
CA ASP A 133 -6.06 10.92 -2.01
C ASP A 133 -6.30 10.04 -0.76
N ASN A 134 -7.57 9.81 -0.42
CA ASN A 134 -8.04 9.08 0.76
C ASN A 134 -7.62 9.66 2.12
N LEU A 135 -7.08 10.87 2.16
CA LEU A 135 -6.78 11.60 3.38
C LEU A 135 -7.85 12.65 3.66
N PRO A 136 -8.41 12.70 4.89
CA PRO A 136 -9.37 13.73 5.25
C PRO A 136 -8.66 15.09 5.34
N ALA A 137 -9.28 16.11 4.79
CA ALA A 137 -8.82 17.48 4.94
C ALA A 137 -8.95 17.91 6.40
N ILE A 138 -7.90 18.56 6.90
CA ILE A 138 -7.86 19.10 8.26
C ILE A 138 -7.69 20.60 8.23
N ARG A 139 -8.27 21.27 9.23
CA ARG A 139 -8.02 22.67 9.53
C ARG A 139 -7.39 22.83 10.90
N PHE A 140 -6.61 23.88 11.03
CA PHE A 140 -5.99 24.28 12.29
C PHE A 140 -6.67 25.57 12.79
N THR A 141 -7.16 25.53 14.02
CA THR A 141 -7.69 26.70 14.72
C THR A 141 -6.80 26.98 15.92
N LYS A 142 -6.24 28.19 15.99
CA LYS A 142 -5.48 28.62 17.17
C LYS A 142 -6.45 29.10 18.24
N LYS A 143 -6.45 28.44 19.39
CA LYS A 143 -7.18 28.89 20.59
C LYS A 143 -6.13 29.08 21.69
N ASP A 144 -5.92 30.34 22.08
CA ASP A 144 -4.88 30.75 23.03
C ASP A 144 -3.46 30.30 22.57
N GLU A 145 -2.84 29.37 23.30
CA GLU A 145 -1.51 28.81 23.01
C GLU A 145 -1.52 27.44 22.29
N TYR A 146 -2.69 26.81 22.12
CA TYR A 146 -2.81 25.47 21.54
C TYR A 146 -3.39 25.51 20.12
N PHE A 147 -2.88 24.64 19.24
CA PHE A 147 -3.45 24.40 17.92
C PHE A 147 -4.44 23.24 17.98
N LEU A 148 -5.73 23.54 17.82
CA LEU A 148 -6.75 22.49 17.67
C LEU A 148 -6.84 22.08 16.19
N ARG A 149 -6.79 20.77 15.97
CA ARG A 149 -6.99 20.14 14.66
C ARG A 149 -8.44 19.70 14.54
N TRP A 150 -9.12 20.16 13.50
CA TRP A 150 -10.48 19.74 13.17
C TRP A 150 -10.48 19.07 11.80
N THR A 151 -11.32 18.06 11.62
CA THR A 151 -11.62 17.49 10.30
C THR A 151 -12.59 18.42 9.58
N GLY A 152 -12.33 18.71 8.31
CA GLY A 152 -13.23 19.53 7.50
C GLY A 152 -13.33 20.99 7.93
N TYR A 153 -14.40 21.65 7.49
CA TYR A 153 -14.71 23.05 7.83
C TYR A 153 -16.22 23.24 8.09
N PRO A 154 -16.63 24.15 8.98
CA PRO A 154 -18.03 24.40 9.28
C PRO A 154 -18.72 25.05 8.08
N VAL A 155 -20.00 24.76 7.89
CA VAL A 155 -20.79 25.37 6.81
C VAL A 155 -20.83 26.90 6.97
N GLY A 156 -20.95 27.39 8.21
CA GLY A 156 -21.01 28.80 8.53
C GLY A 156 -20.91 29.06 10.02
N ILE A 157 -21.08 30.32 10.41
CA ILE A 157 -21.09 30.75 11.82
C ILE A 157 -22.16 31.82 12.03
N LYS A 158 -22.75 31.84 13.22
CA LYS A 158 -23.66 32.89 13.67
C LYS A 158 -22.92 33.86 14.58
N ILE A 159 -22.86 35.14 14.22
CA ILE A 159 -22.22 36.20 15.03
C ILE A 159 -23.24 37.34 15.19
N GLN A 160 -23.58 37.69 16.43
CA GLN A 160 -24.48 38.81 16.75
C GLN A 160 -25.80 38.77 15.93
N ASP A 161 -26.39 37.57 15.85
CA ASP A 161 -27.64 37.27 15.12
C ASP A 161 -27.59 37.37 13.59
N VAL A 162 -26.40 37.61 13.03
CA VAL A 162 -26.13 37.53 11.58
C VAL A 162 -25.44 36.21 11.24
N TYR A 163 -25.90 35.57 10.16
CA TYR A 163 -25.35 34.31 9.67
C TYR A 163 -24.32 34.57 8.58
N TYR A 164 -23.12 34.02 8.75
CA TYR A 164 -22.03 34.08 7.79
C TYR A 164 -21.77 32.68 7.22
N LEU A 165 -21.63 32.60 5.89
CA LEU A 165 -21.32 31.35 5.19
C LEU A 165 -19.85 31.34 4.78
N PHE A 166 -19.16 30.21 4.97
CA PHE A 166 -17.80 30.05 4.48
C PHE A 166 -17.81 29.57 3.03
N ASN A 167 -17.60 30.50 2.09
CA ASN A 167 -17.52 30.22 0.65
C ASN A 167 -16.09 30.28 0.09
N HIS A 168 -15.20 31.01 0.75
CA HIS A 168 -13.82 31.19 0.30
C HIS A 168 -12.89 30.24 1.06
N LEU A 169 -12.45 29.18 0.39
CA LEU A 169 -11.58 28.15 0.95
C LEU A 169 -10.14 28.31 0.44
N ARG A 170 -9.18 28.15 1.34
CA ARG A 170 -7.75 28.11 1.01
C ARG A 170 -7.21 26.74 1.41
N PHE A 171 -6.70 26.01 0.43
CA PHE A 171 -6.09 24.70 0.63
C PHE A 171 -4.57 24.80 0.61
N ASN A 172 -3.91 24.16 1.56
CA ASN A 172 -2.47 23.95 1.56
C ASN A 172 -2.23 22.45 1.41
N VAL A 173 -1.84 22.00 0.21
CA VAL A 173 -1.56 20.59 -0.06
C VAL A 173 -0.13 20.28 0.34
N LEU A 174 0.03 19.38 1.31
CA LEU A 174 1.34 18.92 1.76
C LEU A 174 1.73 17.68 0.95
N VAL A 175 2.93 17.69 0.37
CA VAL A 175 3.44 16.61 -0.46
C VAL A 175 4.58 15.91 0.25
N HIS A 176 4.52 14.59 0.34
CA HIS A 176 5.65 13.77 0.77
C HIS A 176 6.50 13.39 -0.44
N LYS A 177 7.77 13.80 -0.45
CA LYS A 177 8.70 13.43 -1.51
C LYS A 177 9.20 12.01 -1.24
N TYR A 178 8.78 11.04 -2.07
CA TYR A 178 9.31 9.69 -2.00
C TYR A 178 10.77 9.70 -2.46
N GLU A 179 11.68 9.36 -1.56
CA GLU A 179 13.09 9.15 -1.88
C GLU A 179 13.26 7.65 -2.08
N GLU A 180 13.53 7.22 -3.32
CA GLU A 180 13.77 5.80 -3.68
C GLU A 180 14.96 5.26 -2.88
N THR A 181 14.70 4.81 -1.66
CA THR A 181 15.74 4.32 -0.77
C THR A 181 15.48 2.85 -0.49
N ASN A 182 16.48 2.05 -0.89
CA ASN A 182 16.87 0.79 -0.27
C ASN A 182 16.22 -0.53 -0.72
N VAL A 183 15.40 -0.61 -1.78
CA VAL A 183 15.06 -1.95 -2.32
C VAL A 183 16.33 -2.66 -2.83
N ALA A 184 17.24 -1.93 -3.46
CA ALA A 184 18.55 -2.44 -3.87
C ALA A 184 19.46 -2.83 -2.67
N ARG A 185 19.29 -2.18 -1.51
CA ARG A 185 20.10 -2.41 -0.32
C ARG A 185 19.71 -3.71 0.39
N VAL A 186 18.40 -4.01 0.43
CA VAL A 186 17.86 -5.28 0.97
C VAL A 186 18.25 -6.48 0.09
N MET A 187 18.32 -6.29 -1.24
CA MET A 187 18.83 -7.32 -2.14
C MET A 187 20.35 -7.52 -2.01
N GLY A 188 21.10 -6.44 -1.77
CA GLY A 188 22.54 -6.48 -1.56
C GLY A 188 22.98 -7.22 -0.28
N THR A 189 22.21 -7.11 0.81
CA THR A 189 22.51 -7.83 2.07
C THR A 189 22.35 -9.35 1.91
N LEU A 190 21.30 -9.79 1.21
CA LEU A 190 21.08 -11.23 0.94
C LEU A 190 22.17 -11.83 0.05
N PHE A 191 22.69 -11.06 -0.91
CA PHE A 191 23.76 -11.54 -1.81
C PHE A 191 25.06 -11.84 -1.06
N ILE A 192 25.47 -10.96 -0.14
CA ILE A 192 26.70 -11.11 0.63
C ILE A 192 26.62 -12.36 1.52
N GLU A 193 25.50 -12.55 2.20
CA GLU A 193 25.26 -13.71 3.05
C GLU A 193 25.29 -15.02 2.25
N LEU A 194 24.65 -15.05 1.07
CA LEU A 194 24.64 -16.23 0.21
C LEU A 194 26.02 -16.60 -0.33
N PHE A 195 26.83 -15.59 -0.70
CA PHE A 195 28.22 -15.78 -1.13
C PHE A 195 29.06 -16.43 -0.02
N PHE A 196 28.95 -15.97 1.23
CA PHE A 196 29.67 -16.55 2.36
C PHE A 196 29.24 -17.99 2.66
N ILE A 197 27.95 -18.30 2.58
CA ILE A 197 27.43 -19.67 2.79
C ILE A 197 28.00 -20.61 1.72
N MET A 198 27.91 -20.24 0.44
CA MET A 198 28.40 -21.07 -0.67
C MET A 198 29.93 -21.22 -0.64
N SER A 199 30.67 -20.15 -0.35
CA SER A 199 32.13 -20.24 -0.18
C SER A 199 32.52 -21.15 1.00
N SER A 200 31.72 -21.20 2.07
CA SER A 200 32.03 -22.00 3.27
C SER A 200 31.81 -23.49 3.02
N ILE A 201 30.71 -23.86 2.35
CA ILE A 201 30.35 -25.26 2.05
C ILE A 201 31.34 -25.88 1.06
N TRP A 202 31.75 -25.13 0.02
CA TRP A 202 32.50 -25.70 -1.10
C TRP A 202 34.03 -25.50 -1.04
N MET A 203 34.54 -24.48 -0.34
CA MET A 203 36.00 -24.24 -0.20
C MET A 203 36.60 -24.75 1.13
N GLY A 204 35.86 -25.52 1.94
CA GLY A 204 36.42 -26.24 3.09
C GLY A 204 36.89 -25.36 4.27
N ARG A 205 36.48 -24.09 4.35
CA ARG A 205 36.75 -23.20 5.50
C ARG A 205 35.69 -23.34 6.60
N VAL A 206 35.49 -24.58 7.06
CA VAL A 206 34.41 -25.00 7.97
C VAL A 206 34.49 -24.32 9.35
N TYR A 207 35.69 -23.95 9.80
CA TYR A 207 35.93 -23.51 11.19
C TYR A 207 35.71 -22.01 11.47
N TYR A 208 35.61 -21.15 10.45
CA TYR A 208 35.55 -19.69 10.67
C TYR A 208 34.13 -19.12 10.81
N VAL A 209 33.07 -19.93 10.65
CA VAL A 209 31.75 -19.38 10.25
C VAL A 209 30.57 -19.92 11.07
N PHE A 210 30.74 -20.83 12.02
CA PHE A 210 29.59 -21.45 12.71
C PHE A 210 28.72 -20.43 13.49
N GLY A 211 29.36 -19.45 14.15
CA GLY A 211 28.64 -18.37 14.85
C GLY A 211 27.98 -17.36 13.91
N PHE A 212 28.67 -16.98 12.83
CA PHE A 212 28.12 -16.06 11.83
C PHE A 212 26.95 -16.68 11.07
N LEU A 213 27.06 -17.96 10.69
CA LEU A 213 26.01 -18.71 10.00
C LEU A 213 24.74 -18.85 10.85
N PHE A 214 24.88 -18.99 12.18
CA PHE A 214 23.73 -19.02 13.09
C PHE A 214 22.98 -17.69 13.13
N ILE A 215 23.71 -16.56 13.15
CA ILE A 215 23.10 -15.22 13.12
C ILE A 215 22.37 -15.00 11.79
N VAL A 216 23.00 -15.36 10.67
CA VAL A 216 22.39 -15.28 9.33
C VAL A 216 21.14 -16.17 9.23
N LEU A 217 21.16 -17.35 9.84
CA LEU A 217 19.98 -18.23 9.89
C LEU A 217 18.81 -17.59 10.65
N ILE A 218 19.07 -16.94 11.78
CA ILE A 218 18.04 -16.22 12.55
C ILE A 218 17.48 -15.06 11.72
N LEU A 219 18.34 -14.25 11.08
CA LEU A 219 17.91 -13.14 10.24
C LEU A 219 17.07 -13.63 9.06
N LEU A 220 17.46 -14.71 8.40
CA LEU A 220 16.69 -15.33 7.32
C LEU A 220 15.29 -15.76 7.79
N VAL A 221 15.17 -16.35 8.99
CA VAL A 221 13.87 -16.74 9.57
C VAL A 221 13.00 -15.51 9.83
N VAL A 222 13.56 -14.44 10.39
CA VAL A 222 12.83 -13.19 10.66
C VAL A 222 12.33 -12.55 9.37
N VAL A 223 13.19 -12.42 8.36
CA VAL A 223 12.82 -11.83 7.06
C VAL A 223 11.75 -12.69 6.35
N CYS A 224 11.91 -14.01 6.35
CA CYS A 224 10.91 -14.92 5.79
C CYS A 224 9.55 -14.77 6.50
N ALA A 225 9.55 -14.60 7.82
CA ALA A 225 8.32 -14.37 8.58
C ALA A 225 7.68 -13.02 8.22
N GLU A 226 8.44 -11.93 8.19
CA GLU A 226 7.94 -10.58 7.85
C GLU A 226 7.34 -10.51 6.45
N VAL A 227 8.04 -11.03 5.43
CA VAL A 227 7.57 -11.01 4.04
C VAL A 227 6.25 -11.78 3.90
N SER A 228 6.15 -12.95 4.52
CA SER A 228 4.91 -13.74 4.55
C SER A 228 3.77 -13.04 5.28
N LEU A 229 4.04 -12.32 6.37
CA LEU A 229 3.02 -11.56 7.12
C LEU A 229 2.45 -10.41 6.29
N VAL A 230 3.31 -9.61 5.64
CA VAL A 230 2.85 -8.47 4.84
C VAL A 230 2.01 -8.95 3.65
N LEU A 231 2.45 -10.02 2.96
CA LEU A 231 1.69 -10.56 1.82
C LEU A 231 0.36 -11.17 2.25
N THR A 232 0.31 -11.88 3.39
CA THR A 232 -0.95 -12.43 3.88
C THR A 232 -1.91 -11.36 4.36
N TYR A 233 -1.42 -10.30 5.00
CA TYR A 233 -2.21 -9.11 5.33
C TYR A 233 -2.82 -8.48 4.08
N MET A 234 -2.03 -8.23 3.03
CA MET A 234 -2.54 -7.69 1.78
C MET A 234 -3.60 -8.59 1.13
N HIS A 235 -3.40 -9.92 1.14
CA HIS A 235 -4.40 -10.86 0.63
C HIS A 235 -5.71 -10.87 1.44
N LEU A 236 -5.61 -10.73 2.77
CA LEU A 236 -6.79 -10.62 3.64
C LEU A 236 -7.57 -9.33 3.38
N CYS A 237 -6.89 -8.22 3.09
CA CYS A 237 -7.54 -6.98 2.68
C CYS A 237 -8.34 -7.15 1.36
N VAL A 238 -7.92 -8.06 0.48
CA VAL A 238 -8.60 -8.38 -0.81
C VAL A 238 -9.76 -9.37 -0.61
N GLU A 239 -10.07 -9.74 0.63
CA GLU A 239 -11.02 -10.82 0.98
C GLU A 239 -10.63 -12.19 0.40
N ASP A 240 -9.35 -12.35 0.03
CA ASP A 240 -8.87 -13.52 -0.69
C ASP A 240 -8.38 -14.58 0.32
N TRP A 241 -9.30 -15.45 0.77
CA TRP A 241 -9.06 -16.42 1.85
C TRP A 241 -8.04 -17.53 1.52
N ARG A 242 -7.57 -17.61 0.27
CA ARG A 242 -6.61 -18.62 -0.20
C ARG A 242 -5.15 -18.22 0.07
N TRP A 243 -4.83 -17.81 1.30
CA TRP A 243 -3.51 -17.30 1.70
C TRP A 243 -2.46 -18.40 1.97
N TRP A 244 -2.88 -19.56 2.47
CA TRP A 244 -2.12 -20.75 2.86
C TRP A 244 -0.93 -21.09 1.94
N TRP A 245 -1.22 -21.45 0.68
CA TRP A 245 -0.19 -21.82 -0.30
C TRP A 245 0.57 -20.62 -0.82
N LYS A 246 -0.07 -19.45 -0.92
CA LYS A 246 0.58 -18.22 -1.38
C LYS A 246 1.67 -17.77 -0.40
N SER A 247 1.41 -17.84 0.90
CA SER A 247 2.39 -17.53 1.96
C SER A 247 3.59 -18.48 1.95
N PHE A 248 3.32 -19.77 1.73
CA PHE A 248 4.34 -20.82 1.64
C PHE A 248 5.25 -20.61 0.41
N PHE A 249 4.68 -20.40 -0.78
CA PHE A 249 5.46 -20.19 -1.99
C PHE A 249 6.16 -18.83 -2.03
N ALA A 250 5.60 -17.80 -1.39
CA ALA A 250 6.22 -16.49 -1.31
C ALA A 250 7.56 -16.54 -0.54
N SER A 251 7.56 -17.10 0.68
CA SER A 251 8.79 -17.28 1.46
C SER A 251 9.71 -18.36 0.87
N GLY A 252 9.16 -19.42 0.31
CA GLY A 252 9.91 -20.48 -0.38
C GLY A 252 10.56 -20.05 -1.70
N SER A 253 10.14 -18.94 -2.31
CA SER A 253 10.69 -18.44 -3.59
C SER A 253 12.18 -18.09 -3.51
N VAL A 254 12.70 -17.81 -2.32
CA VAL A 254 14.14 -17.58 -2.06
C VAL A 254 14.98 -18.76 -2.55
N ALA A 255 14.47 -19.99 -2.42
CA ALA A 255 15.16 -21.19 -2.86
C ALA A 255 15.47 -21.18 -4.37
N LEU A 256 14.57 -20.62 -5.19
CA LEU A 256 14.78 -20.49 -6.64
C LEU A 256 15.96 -19.56 -6.95
N TYR A 257 16.10 -18.47 -6.21
CA TYR A 257 17.25 -17.56 -6.32
C TYR A 257 18.57 -18.26 -5.95
N ILE A 258 18.57 -19.05 -4.86
CA ILE A 258 19.73 -19.83 -4.44
C ILE A 258 20.14 -20.85 -5.51
N PHE A 259 19.17 -21.50 -6.16
CA PHE A 259 19.44 -22.44 -7.25
C PHE A 259 20.08 -21.77 -8.47
N LEU A 260 19.52 -20.64 -8.92
CA LEU A 260 20.10 -19.86 -10.02
C LEU A 260 21.52 -19.38 -9.70
N TYR A 261 21.74 -18.94 -8.46
CA TYR A 261 23.07 -18.57 -7.99
C TYR A 261 24.04 -19.75 -7.98
N SER A 262 23.61 -20.95 -7.56
CA SER A 262 24.44 -22.15 -7.57
C SER A 262 24.90 -22.54 -8.99
N ILE A 263 24.04 -22.34 -9.99
CA ILE A 263 24.36 -22.55 -11.41
C ILE A 263 25.36 -21.49 -11.89
N ASN A 264 25.15 -20.22 -11.54
CA ASN A 264 26.07 -19.14 -11.88
C ASN A 264 27.47 -19.41 -11.28
N TYR A 265 27.52 -19.79 -10.01
CA TYR A 265 28.74 -20.13 -9.29
C TYR A 265 29.50 -21.29 -9.94
N LEU A 266 28.79 -22.32 -10.42
CA LEU A 266 29.39 -23.43 -11.17
C LEU A 266 30.09 -22.96 -12.46
N VAL A 267 29.50 -22.01 -13.18
CA VAL A 267 29.98 -21.54 -14.49
C VAL A 267 31.14 -20.55 -14.34
N PHE A 268 31.06 -19.62 -13.38
CA PHE A 268 32.00 -18.50 -13.28
C PHE A 268 33.17 -18.76 -12.34
N ASP A 269 32.93 -19.44 -11.21
CA ASP A 269 33.93 -19.61 -10.15
C ASP A 269 34.53 -21.03 -10.10
N LEU A 270 33.75 -22.08 -10.37
CA LEU A 270 34.24 -23.48 -10.39
C LEU A 270 34.82 -23.91 -11.76
N LYS A 271 35.68 -23.09 -12.37
CA LYS A 271 36.33 -23.40 -13.67
C LYS A 271 37.22 -24.67 -13.65
N ASN A 272 37.62 -25.14 -12.47
CA ASN A 272 38.52 -26.30 -12.30
C ASN A 272 37.79 -27.65 -12.14
N LEU A 273 36.45 -27.73 -12.12
CA LEU A 273 35.73 -29.01 -12.17
C LEU A 273 35.68 -29.53 -13.61
N SER A 274 36.76 -30.18 -14.05
CA SER A 274 36.98 -30.61 -15.44
C SER A 274 36.26 -31.92 -15.83
N GLY A 275 35.05 -32.19 -15.31
CA GLY A 275 34.35 -33.45 -15.58
C GLY A 275 32.82 -33.34 -15.56
N PRO A 276 32.09 -33.90 -16.55
CA PRO A 276 30.62 -33.86 -16.61
C PRO A 276 29.95 -34.60 -15.45
N VAL A 277 30.64 -35.61 -14.90
CA VAL A 277 30.17 -36.36 -13.72
C VAL A 277 30.18 -35.48 -12.47
N SER A 278 31.23 -34.68 -12.28
CA SER A 278 31.37 -33.80 -11.12
C SER A 278 30.36 -32.65 -11.15
N ALA A 279 30.10 -32.09 -12.34
CA ALA A 279 29.06 -31.08 -12.55
C ALA A 279 27.65 -31.62 -12.26
N THR A 280 27.33 -32.84 -12.73
CA THR A 280 26.04 -33.48 -12.46
C THR A 280 25.83 -33.73 -10.96
N LEU A 281 26.87 -34.18 -10.25
CA LEU A 281 26.81 -34.37 -8.80
C LEU A 281 26.60 -33.04 -8.06
N TYR A 282 27.34 -31.98 -8.42
CA TYR A 282 27.17 -30.65 -7.82
C TYR A 282 25.75 -30.11 -7.99
N LEU A 283 25.20 -30.20 -9.20
CA LEU A 283 23.82 -29.78 -9.47
C LEU A 283 22.80 -30.63 -8.72
N GLY A 284 23.03 -31.94 -8.62
CA GLY A 284 22.19 -32.85 -7.85
C GLY A 284 22.16 -32.48 -6.36
N TYR A 285 23.32 -32.32 -5.73
CA TYR A 285 23.41 -31.92 -4.32
C TYR A 285 22.83 -30.53 -4.07
N SER A 286 23.06 -29.58 -4.98
CA SER A 286 22.51 -28.23 -4.89
C SER A 286 20.99 -28.23 -5.02
N LEU A 287 20.41 -29.07 -5.89
CA LEU A 287 18.96 -29.22 -6.02
C LEU A 287 18.34 -29.78 -4.72
N PHE A 288 18.92 -30.82 -4.13
CA PHE A 288 18.45 -31.37 -2.86
C PHE A 288 18.54 -30.34 -1.72
N MET A 289 19.63 -29.58 -1.65
CA MET A 289 19.80 -28.52 -0.65
C MET A 289 18.73 -27.42 -0.82
N VAL A 290 18.50 -26.96 -2.05
CA VAL A 290 17.51 -25.93 -2.34
C VAL A 290 16.10 -26.40 -1.99
N LEU A 291 15.73 -27.64 -2.31
CA LEU A 291 14.43 -28.20 -1.94
C LEU A 291 14.25 -28.24 -0.42
N ALA A 292 15.29 -28.61 0.34
CA ALA A 292 15.23 -28.57 1.80
C ALA A 292 15.04 -27.13 2.32
N ILE A 293 15.77 -26.16 1.77
CA ILE A 293 15.64 -24.74 2.14
C ILE A 293 14.24 -24.21 1.80
N MET A 294 13.68 -24.58 0.64
CA MET A 294 12.32 -24.21 0.24
C MET A 294 11.28 -24.71 1.25
N LEU A 295 11.40 -25.98 1.67
CA LEU A 295 10.49 -26.55 2.65
C LEU A 295 10.61 -25.86 4.02
N VAL A 296 11.83 -25.57 4.48
CA VAL A 296 12.06 -24.90 5.77
C VAL A 296 11.55 -23.46 5.74
N THR A 297 11.99 -22.65 4.78
CA THR A 297 11.58 -21.24 4.64
C THR A 297 10.09 -21.08 4.38
N GLY A 298 9.53 -21.93 3.52
CA GLY A 298 8.09 -22.01 3.25
C GLY A 298 7.28 -22.37 4.50
N SER A 299 7.75 -23.33 5.30
CA SER A 299 7.06 -23.73 6.55
C SER A 299 7.07 -22.61 7.58
N VAL A 300 8.19 -21.90 7.74
CA VAL A 300 8.30 -20.73 8.61
C VAL A 300 7.28 -19.67 8.21
N GLY A 301 7.24 -19.31 6.92
CA GLY A 301 6.30 -18.31 6.40
C GLY A 301 4.83 -18.74 6.45
N PHE A 302 4.54 -20.04 6.41
CA PHE A 302 3.18 -20.54 6.63
C PHE A 302 2.78 -20.46 8.11
N LEU A 303 3.66 -20.90 9.02
CA LEU A 303 3.39 -20.91 10.46
C LEU A 303 3.24 -19.48 11.03
N SER A 304 4.10 -18.54 10.60
CA SER A 304 4.00 -17.14 11.02
C SER A 304 2.66 -16.52 10.62
N SER A 305 2.28 -16.70 9.35
CA SER A 305 1.00 -16.21 8.83
C SER A 305 -0.20 -16.88 9.48
N PHE A 306 -0.15 -18.18 9.76
CA PHE A 306 -1.21 -18.89 10.48
C PHE A 306 -1.42 -18.32 11.88
N TRP A 307 -0.32 -18.10 12.62
CA TRP A 307 -0.39 -17.49 13.95
C TRP A 307 -0.98 -16.08 13.90
N PHE A 308 -0.57 -15.27 12.93
CA PHE A 308 -1.07 -13.92 12.74
C PHE A 308 -2.57 -13.89 12.44
N VAL A 309 -3.04 -14.73 11.52
CA VAL A 309 -4.47 -14.84 11.19
C VAL A 309 -5.29 -15.27 12.40
N TYR A 310 -4.81 -16.28 13.14
CA TYR A 310 -5.47 -16.73 14.36
C TYR A 310 -5.57 -15.60 15.41
N TYR A 311 -4.49 -14.85 15.61
CA TYR A 311 -4.48 -13.71 16.52
C TYR A 311 -5.46 -12.61 16.09
N LEU A 312 -5.49 -12.29 14.79
CA LEU A 312 -6.38 -11.28 14.22
C LEU A 312 -7.85 -11.65 14.50
N PHE A 313 -8.27 -12.88 14.18
CA PHE A 313 -9.64 -13.33 14.44
C PHE A 313 -9.98 -13.46 15.93
N SER A 314 -9.01 -13.80 16.79
CA SER A 314 -9.22 -13.85 18.24
C SER A 314 -9.37 -12.45 18.87
N SER A 315 -8.84 -11.41 18.23
CA SER A 315 -8.84 -10.04 18.74
C SER A 315 -10.11 -9.25 18.38
N VAL A 316 -10.83 -9.68 17.34
CA VAL A 316 -12.13 -9.12 16.96
C VAL A 316 -13.16 -9.61 17.97
N LYS A 317 -13.40 -8.80 19.00
CA LYS A 317 -14.59 -8.94 19.84
C LYS A 317 -15.80 -8.56 19.00
N LEU A 318 -16.68 -9.53 18.76
CA LEU A 318 -18.04 -9.28 18.34
C LEU A 318 -18.81 -8.80 19.60
N ASP A 319 -18.73 -7.51 19.88
CA ASP A 319 -19.63 -6.82 20.81
C ASP A 319 -20.77 -6.16 20.01
#